data_AF-A0A926TP28-F1
#
_entry.id   AF-A0A926TP28-F1
#
_cell.length_a   1.000
_cell.length_b   1.000
_cell.length_c   1.000
_cell.angle_alpha   90.00
_cell.angle_beta   90.00
_cell.angle_gamma   90.00
#
_symmetry.space_group_name_H-M   'P 1'
#
loop_
_entity.id
_entity.type
_entity.pdbx_description
1 polymer ?
#
loop_
_entity_poly.entity_id
_entity_poly.type
_entity_poly.pdbx_seq_one_letter_code
_entity_poly.pdbx_strand_id
1 'polypeptide(L)' 'MWELCIRYPNGQERALRSYHDREVALKRIDAIYSDGYPMHVAYIVRPAQELLSVVS' A
#
# COMPACT_ATOMS: atom_id res chain seq x y z
N MET A 1 10.89 6.49 0.09
CA MET A 1 9.45 6.72 0.34
C MET A 1 8.73 5.37 0.35
N TRP A 2 7.59 5.26 1.02
CA TRP A 2 6.77 4.04 1.15
C TRP A 2 5.39 4.29 0.59
N GLU A 3 4.82 3.33 -0.13
CA GLU A 3 3.48 3.45 -0.70
C GLU A 3 2.54 2.43 -0.09
N LEU A 4 1.37 2.92 0.30
CA LEU A 4 0.23 2.11 0.70
C LEU A 4 -0.60 1.84 -0.54
N CYS A 5 -0.61 0.58 -0.98
CA CYS A 5 -1.39 0.12 -2.11
C CYS A 5 -2.55 -0.75 -1.61
N ILE A 6 -3.67 -0.65 -2.32
CA ILE A 6 -4.82 -1.54 -2.18
C ILE A 6 -4.80 -2.52 -3.34
N ARG A 7 -4.93 -3.80 -3.01
CA ARG A 7 -5.07 -4.90 -3.97
C ARG A 7 -6.50 -5.41 -3.89
N TYR A 8 -7.21 -5.23 -5.00
CA TYR A 8 -8.56 -5.71 -5.19
C TYR A 8 -8.54 -7.20 -5.57
N PRO A 9 -9.62 -7.95 -5.28
CA PRO A 9 -9.69 -9.38 -5.55
C PRO A 9 -9.70 -9.69 -7.06
N ASN A 10 -10.02 -8.70 -7.89
CA ASN A 10 -9.91 -8.76 -9.35
C ASN A 10 -8.45 -8.69 -9.86
N GLY A 11 -7.47 -8.67 -8.96
CA GLY A 11 -6.05 -8.59 -9.30
C GLY A 11 -5.55 -7.18 -9.59
N GLN A 12 -6.42 -6.15 -9.55
CA GLN A 12 -5.98 -4.76 -9.71
C GLN A 12 -5.33 -4.25 -8.43
N GLU A 13 -4.24 -3.52 -8.61
CA GLU A 13 -3.53 -2.84 -7.54
C GLU A 13 -3.57 -1.33 -7.79
N ARG A 14 -3.81 -0.56 -6.73
CA ARG A 14 -3.84 0.90 -6.79
C ARG A 14 -3.07 1.49 -5.63
N ALA A 15 -2.14 2.40 -5.91
CA ALA A 15 -1.52 3.21 -4.87
C ALA A 15 -2.56 4.21 -4.33
N LEU A 16 -2.74 4.22 -3.02
CA LEU A 16 -3.65 5.15 -2.33
C LEU A 16 -2.88 6.38 -1.85
N ARG A 17 -1.78 6.17 -1.14
CA ARG A 17 -0.93 7.23 -0.56
C ARG A 17 0.51 6.80 -0.43
N SER A 18 1.38 7.80 -0.47
CA SER A 18 2.79 7.67 -0.16
C SER A 18 3.08 8.27 1.22
N TYR A 19 3.97 7.64 1.96
CA TYR A 19 4.43 8.01 3.29
C TYR A 19 5.96 8.08 3.29
N HIS A 20 6.52 8.96 4.10
CA HIS A 20 7.98 9.01 4.26
C HIS A 20 8.49 7.83 5.09
N ASP A 21 7.72 7.44 6.11
CA ASP A 21 8.06 6.39 7.07
C ASP A 21 7.23 5.12 6.89
N ARG A 22 7.90 3.97 6.94
CA ARG A 22 7.28 2.64 6.86
C ARG A 22 6.28 2.41 7.98
N GLU A 23 6.66 2.77 9.20
CA GLU A 23 5.84 2.53 10.40
C GLU A 23 4.53 3.32 10.35
N VAL A 24 4.57 4.54 9.81
CA VAL A 24 3.36 5.36 9.63
C VAL A 24 2.42 4.71 8.61
N ALA A 25 2.95 4.17 7.50
CA ALA A 25 2.15 3.44 6.52
C ALA A 25 1.50 2.19 7.12
N LEU A 26 2.26 1.41 7.92
CA LEU A 26 1.75 0.21 8.61
C LEU A 26 0.69 0.54 9.66
N LYS A 27 0.91 1.56 10.50
CA LYS A 27 -0.10 2.04 11.46
C LYS A 27 -1.38 2.48 10.76
N ARG A 28 -1.28 3.00 9.54
CA ARG A 28 -2.47 3.37 8.77
C ARG A 28 -3.24 2.15 8.27
N ILE A 29 -2.55 1.09 7.83
CA ILE A 29 -3.19 -0.19 7.53
C ILE A 29 -3.92 -0.74 8.76
N ASP A 30 -3.25 -0.73 9.91
CA ASP A 30 -3.82 -1.23 11.17
C ASP A 30 -5.08 -0.45 11.58
N ALA A 31 -5.05 0.89 11.45
CA ALA A 31 -6.20 1.74 11.67
C ALA A 31 -7.34 1.45 10.68
N ILE A 32 -7.03 1.17 9.41
CA ILE A 32 -8.03 0.77 8.41
C ILE A 32 -8.67 -0.56 8.82
N TYR A 33 -7.88 -1.56 9.22
CA TYR A 33 -8.42 -2.84 9.70
C TYR A 33 -9.27 -2.69 10.97
N SER A 34 -8.92 -1.75 11.85
CA SER A 34 -9.66 -1.49 13.10
C SER A 34 -11.00 -0.77 12.88
N ASP A 35 -11.16 -0.02 11.80
CA ASP A 35 -12.37 0.79 11.52
C ASP A 35 -13.56 -0.04 10.98
N GLY A 36 -13.40 -1.35 10.76
CA GLY A 36 -14.48 -2.24 10.31
C GLY A 36 -14.53 -2.46 8.80
N TYR A 37 -13.38 -2.51 8.15
CA TYR A 37 -13.24 -2.46 6.70
C TYR A 37 -13.73 -3.72 5.94
N PRO A 38 -14.17 -3.60 4.67
CA PRO A 38 -14.50 -4.74 3.82
C PRO A 38 -13.38 -5.77 3.71
N MET A 39 -13.65 -7.01 4.14
CA MET A 39 -12.72 -8.17 4.14
C MET A 39 -12.19 -8.60 2.76
N HIS A 40 -12.64 -7.98 1.67
CA HIS A 40 -12.40 -8.46 0.30
C HIS A 40 -11.22 -7.80 -0.41
N VAL A 41 -10.44 -6.97 0.26
CA VAL A 41 -9.25 -6.31 -0.31
C VAL A 41 -8.04 -6.52 0.58
N ALA A 42 -6.85 -6.54 -0.02
CA ALA A 42 -5.59 -6.60 0.71
C ALA A 42 -4.89 -5.24 0.67
N TYR A 43 -4.38 -4.78 1.81
CA TYR A 43 -3.54 -3.59 1.88
C TYR A 43 -2.08 -4.01 1.98
N ILE A 44 -1.23 -3.41 1.14
CA ILE A 44 0.20 -3.69 1.13
C ILE A 44 0.98 -2.38 1.28
N VAL A 45 2.06 -2.43 2.08
CA VAL A 45 3.07 -1.38 2.10
C VAL A 45 4.25 -1.86 1.29
N ARG A 46 4.59 -1.15 0.23
CA ARG A 46 5.80 -1.40 -0.56
C ARG A 46 6.72 -0.17 -0.54
N PRO A 47 8.03 -0.34 -0.66
CA PRO A 47 8.88 0.82 -0.95
C PRO A 47 8.36 1.46 -2.24
N ALA A 48 8.24 2.79 -2.24
CA ALA A 48 8.06 3.54 -3.47
C ALA A 48 9.29 3.22 -4.31
N GLN A 49 9.10 2.34 -5.29
CA GLN A 49 10.18 1.96 -6.17
C GLN A 49 10.41 3.21 -7.00
N GLU A 50 11.43 4.00 -6.62
CA GLU A 50 12.04 4.90 -7.58
C GLU A 50 12.27 4.05 -8.80
N LEU A 51 11.68 4.47 -9.92
CA LEU A 51 11.79 3.84 -11.22
C LEU A 51 13.29 3.65 -11.53
N LEU A 52 13.86 2.55 -11.06
CA LEU A 52 14.99 1.91 -11.69
C LEU A 52 14.42 1.35 -12.97
N SER A 53 14.26 2.25 -13.93
CA SER A 53 14.36 1.97 -15.35
C SER A 53 15.76 1.38 -15.55
N VAL A 54 15.95 0.12 -15.17
CA VAL A 54 16.95 -0.74 -15.80
C VAL A 54 16.26 -1.27 -17.03
N VAL A 55 16.14 -0.39 -18.03
CA VAL A 55 16.05 -0.84 -19.41
C VAL A 55 17.50 -1.13 -19.82
N SER A 56 17.80 -2.42 -19.85
CA SER A 56 18.98 -3.04 -20.43
C SER A 56 19.08 -2.81 -21.94
#